data_AF-A0A355AX66-F1
#
_entry.id   AF-A0A355AX66-F1
#
_cell.length_a   1.000
_cell.length_b   1.000
_cell.length_c   1.000
_cell.angle_alpha   90.00
_cell.angle_beta   90.00
_cell.angle_gamma   90.00
#
_symmetry.space_group_name_H-M   'P 1'
#
loop_
_entity.id
_entity.type
_entity.pdbx_description
1 polymer ?
#
loop_
_entity_poly.entity_id
_entity_poly.type
_entity_poly.pdbx_seq_one_letter_code
_entity_poly.pdbx_strand_id
1 'polypeptide(L)'
;MRSASAKRDGLTEEMIDEGIENFRESDKFTESEKIALEYSELMQFEPEKIDGAFYARLQELYSDEEIVELGAFIGFNVGYHTFFRTLDFYPMFSPDGHLVSQEESRRIYGDRPTSHLRGAMARATGEGESEIESGSE
;
A
#
# COMPACT_ATOMS: atom_id res chain seq x y z
N MET A 1 9.56 -3.33 -0.07
CA MET A 1 10.05 -3.34 -1.46
C MET A 1 8.83 -3.42 -2.38
N ARG A 2 8.43 -2.31 -2.99
CA ARG A 2 7.36 -2.25 -4.02
C ARG A 2 7.98 -2.75 -5.33
N SER A 3 8.21 -4.07 -5.35
CA SER A 3 9.16 -4.79 -6.21
C SER A 3 9.08 -4.36 -7.68
N ALA A 4 10.24 -4.15 -8.30
CA ALA A 4 10.39 -4.06 -9.74
C ALA A 4 9.76 -5.27 -10.49
N SER A 5 9.43 -6.37 -9.80
CA SER A 5 8.65 -7.47 -10.38
C SER A 5 7.17 -7.13 -10.57
N ALA A 6 6.52 -6.34 -9.70
CA ALA A 6 5.10 -5.98 -9.87
C ALA A 6 4.89 -5.15 -11.15
N LYS A 7 5.80 -4.21 -11.45
CA LYS A 7 5.80 -3.48 -12.74
C LYS A 7 6.04 -4.41 -13.95
N ARG A 8 6.77 -5.52 -13.78
CA ARG A 8 6.98 -6.52 -14.87
C ARG A 8 5.76 -7.42 -15.08
N ASP A 9 4.96 -7.64 -14.04
CA ASP A 9 3.77 -8.49 -14.08
C ASP A 9 2.51 -7.72 -14.53
N GLY A 10 2.66 -6.47 -14.99
CA GLY A 10 1.57 -5.67 -15.57
C GLY A 10 0.78 -4.82 -14.58
N LEU A 11 1.19 -4.76 -13.30
CA LEU A 11 0.60 -3.83 -12.33
C LEU A 11 0.95 -2.38 -12.71
N THR A 12 -0.02 -1.65 -13.25
CA THR A 12 0.13 -0.21 -13.50
C THR A 12 -0.05 0.59 -12.21
N GLU A 13 0.50 1.80 -12.16
CA GLU A 13 0.29 2.69 -10.99
C GLU A 13 -1.20 3.01 -10.80
N GLU A 14 -1.95 3.13 -11.90
CA GLU A 14 -3.40 3.30 -11.87
C GLU A 14 -4.15 2.12 -11.21
N MET A 15 -3.74 0.88 -11.48
CA MET A 15 -4.32 -0.30 -10.80
C MET A 15 -3.98 -0.33 -9.32
N ILE A 16 -2.79 0.17 -8.95
CA ILE A 16 -2.37 0.25 -7.56
C ILE A 16 -3.21 1.29 -6.80
N ASP A 17 -3.39 2.48 -7.36
CA ASP A 17 -4.20 3.52 -6.71
C ASP A 17 -5.67 3.10 -6.62
N GLU A 18 -6.20 2.49 -7.68
CA GLU A 18 -7.56 1.92 -7.66
C GLU A 18 -7.71 0.85 -6.56
N GLY A 19 -6.70 -0.01 -6.40
CA GLY A 19 -6.65 -1.03 -5.35
C GLY A 19 -6.55 -0.47 -3.93
N ILE A 20 -6.00 0.73 -3.76
CA ILE A 20 -5.87 1.39 -2.46
C ILE A 20 -7.16 2.15 -2.10
N GLU A 21 -7.80 2.79 -3.07
CA GLU A 21 -8.86 3.76 -2.80
C GLU A 21 -10.27 3.22 -3.05
N ASN A 22 -10.42 2.41 -4.10
CA ASN A 22 -11.74 2.08 -4.66
C ASN A 22 -11.96 0.58 -4.88
N PHE A 23 -11.09 -0.30 -4.38
CA PHE A 23 -11.10 -1.71 -4.75
C PHE A 23 -12.48 -2.39 -4.57
N ARG A 24 -13.25 -1.96 -3.58
CA ARG A 24 -14.59 -2.48 -3.28
C ARG A 24 -15.60 -2.25 -4.41
N GLU A 25 -15.54 -1.10 -5.05
CA GLU A 25 -16.46 -0.69 -6.12
C GLU A 25 -15.86 -0.83 -7.52
N SER A 26 -14.57 -1.13 -7.60
CA SER A 26 -13.86 -1.21 -8.87
C SER A 26 -14.26 -2.45 -9.68
N ASP A 27 -14.53 -2.24 -10.96
CA ASP A 27 -14.72 -3.30 -11.95
C ASP A 27 -13.38 -3.92 -12.42
N LYS A 28 -12.24 -3.39 -11.95
CA LYS A 28 -10.90 -3.88 -12.32
C LYS A 28 -10.44 -5.08 -11.49
N PHE A 29 -11.13 -5.40 -10.40
CA PHE A 29 -10.83 -6.54 -9.53
C PHE A 29 -11.94 -7.57 -9.58
N THR A 30 -11.55 -8.83 -9.60
CA THR A 30 -12.46 -9.96 -9.38
C THR A 30 -12.93 -10.00 -7.92
N GLU A 31 -14.03 -10.70 -7.67
CA GLU A 31 -14.58 -10.82 -6.31
C GLU A 31 -13.59 -11.52 -5.34
N SER A 32 -12.78 -12.46 -5.83
CA SER A 32 -11.70 -13.09 -5.05
C SER A 32 -10.61 -12.09 -4.69
N GLU A 33 -10.15 -11.27 -5.64
CA GLU A 33 -9.18 -10.20 -5.36
C GLU A 33 -9.73 -9.17 -4.37
N LYS A 34 -11.01 -8.78 -4.51
CA LYS A 34 -11.65 -7.83 -3.59
C LYS A 34 -11.69 -8.35 -2.16
N ILE A 35 -12.11 -9.59 -1.94
CA ILE A 35 -12.15 -10.14 -0.57
C ILE A 35 -10.75 -10.34 0.01
N ALA A 36 -9.74 -10.63 -0.81
CA ALA A 36 -8.35 -10.70 -0.37
C ALA A 36 -7.80 -9.32 0.05
N LEU A 37 -8.14 -8.26 -0.70
CA LEU A 37 -7.82 -6.88 -0.32
C LEU A 37 -8.56 -6.45 0.96
N GLU A 38 -9.84 -6.80 1.10
CA GLU A 38 -10.62 -6.59 2.32
C GLU A 38 -9.98 -7.32 3.52
N TYR A 39 -9.53 -8.56 3.34
CA TYR A 39 -8.86 -9.33 4.40
C TYR A 39 -7.56 -8.64 4.86
N SER A 40 -6.78 -8.12 3.92
CA SER A 40 -5.56 -7.36 4.21
C SER A 40 -5.84 -6.08 5.00
N GLU A 41 -6.87 -5.32 4.60
CA GLU A 41 -7.26 -4.09 5.28
C GLU A 41 -7.77 -4.38 6.70
N LEU A 42 -8.68 -5.34 6.86
CA LEU A 42 -9.21 -5.71 8.17
C LEU A 42 -8.11 -6.24 9.09
N MET A 43 -7.19 -7.07 8.59
CA MET A 43 -6.11 -7.62 9.41
C MET A 43 -5.19 -6.52 9.96
N GLN A 44 -4.99 -5.44 9.20
CA GLN A 44 -4.15 -4.32 9.60
C GLN A 44 -4.85 -3.33 10.54
N PHE A 45 -6.15 -3.08 10.36
CA PHE A 45 -6.83 -1.96 11.03
C PHE A 45 -7.96 -2.36 11.99
N GLU A 46 -8.69 -3.44 11.69
CA GLU A 46 -9.91 -3.85 12.42
C GLU A 46 -10.00 -5.38 12.51
N PRO A 47 -8.99 -6.06 13.11
CA PRO A 47 -8.91 -7.53 13.09
C PRO A 47 -10.09 -8.20 13.82
N GLU A 48 -10.75 -7.50 14.73
CA GLU A 48 -11.96 -7.96 15.41
C GLU A 48 -13.17 -8.15 14.47
N LYS A 49 -13.16 -7.57 13.27
CA LYS A 49 -14.20 -7.78 12.25
C LYS A 49 -13.98 -9.04 11.42
N ILE A 50 -12.84 -9.71 11.56
CA ILE A 50 -12.54 -10.99 10.90
C ILE A 50 -13.19 -12.10 11.74
N ASP A 51 -14.49 -12.26 11.58
CA ASP A 51 -15.31 -13.22 12.30
C ASP A 51 -15.66 -14.45 11.45
N GLY A 52 -16.49 -15.34 11.99
CA GLY A 52 -16.92 -16.55 11.27
C GLY A 52 -17.70 -16.25 9.98
N ALA A 53 -18.42 -15.12 9.90
CA ALA A 53 -19.13 -14.73 8.70
C ALA A 53 -18.15 -14.24 7.62
N PHE A 54 -17.08 -13.55 8.02
CA PHE A 54 -15.99 -13.20 7.11
C PHE A 54 -15.31 -14.44 6.53
N TYR A 55 -14.95 -15.42 7.37
CA TYR A 55 -14.35 -16.67 6.90
C TYR A 55 -15.30 -17.48 6.01
N ALA A 56 -16.62 -17.46 6.27
CA ALA A 56 -17.59 -18.09 5.39
C ALA A 56 -17.57 -17.46 3.97
N ARG A 57 -17.47 -16.12 3.87
CA ARG A 57 -17.32 -15.44 2.58
C ARG A 57 -16.02 -15.81 1.86
N LEU A 58 -14.92 -15.94 2.59
CA LEU A 58 -13.65 -16.40 2.01
C LEU A 58 -13.77 -17.81 1.43
N GLN A 59 -14.45 -18.71 2.13
CA GLN A 59 -14.65 -20.11 1.70
C GLN A 59 -15.51 -20.26 0.45
N GLU A 60 -16.27 -19.23 0.05
CA GLU A 60 -16.98 -19.22 -1.23
C GLU A 60 -16.03 -19.08 -2.43
N LEU A 61 -14.82 -18.57 -2.21
CA LEU A 61 -13.87 -18.17 -3.27
C LEU A 61 -12.50 -18.86 -3.16
N TYR A 62 -12.15 -19.35 -1.97
CA TYR A 62 -10.87 -19.97 -1.66
C TYR A 62 -11.03 -21.28 -0.88
N SER A 63 -10.10 -22.21 -1.06
CA SER A 63 -10.00 -23.40 -0.19
C SER A 63 -9.49 -23.04 1.20
N ASP A 64 -9.68 -23.93 2.17
CA ASP A 64 -9.16 -23.73 3.53
C ASP A 64 -7.63 -23.57 3.53
N GLU A 65 -6.91 -24.32 2.69
CA GLU A 65 -5.46 -24.20 2.52
C GLU A 65 -5.07 -22.83 1.95
N GLU A 66 -5.77 -22.36 0.92
CA GLU A 66 -5.54 -21.06 0.31
C GLU A 66 -5.81 -19.91 1.29
N ILE A 67 -6.85 -20.02 2.12
CA ILE A 67 -7.16 -19.03 3.17
C ILE A 67 -6.05 -18.96 4.21
N VAL A 68 -5.50 -20.11 4.63
CA VAL A 68 -4.37 -20.16 5.57
C VAL A 68 -3.12 -19.55 4.95
N GLU A 69 -2.80 -19.88 3.70
CA GLU A 69 -1.65 -19.32 2.99
C GLU A 69 -1.78 -17.80 2.82
N LEU A 70 -2.94 -17.33 2.37
CA LEU A 70 -3.25 -15.92 2.19
C LEU A 70 -3.15 -15.17 3.53
N GLY A 71 -3.76 -15.71 4.59
CA GLY A 71 -3.71 -15.13 5.92
C GLY A 71 -2.29 -15.05 6.49
N ALA A 72 -1.48 -16.10 6.30
CA ALA A 72 -0.09 -16.10 6.70
C ALA A 72 0.71 -15.04 5.93
N PHE A 73 0.54 -14.97 4.61
CA PHE A 73 1.21 -13.96 3.78
C PHE A 73 0.88 -12.53 4.21
N ILE A 74 -0.41 -12.23 4.43
CA ILE A 74 -0.86 -10.92 4.91
C ILE A 74 -0.28 -10.64 6.30
N GLY A 75 -0.44 -11.57 7.25
CA GLY A 75 0.00 -11.40 8.64
C GLY A 75 1.49 -11.13 8.76
N PHE A 76 2.33 -11.84 8.00
CA PHE A 76 3.77 -11.57 7.96
C PHE A 76 4.08 -10.17 7.44
N ASN A 77 3.42 -9.73 6.37
CA ASN A 77 3.64 -8.39 5.81
C ASN A 77 3.19 -7.29 6.77
N VAL A 78 2.03 -7.43 7.42
CA VAL A 78 1.56 -6.52 8.48
C VAL A 78 2.57 -6.43 9.63
N GLY A 79 3.10 -7.58 10.07
CA GLY A 79 4.14 -7.65 11.09
C GLY A 79 5.42 -6.92 10.69
N TYR A 80 5.93 -7.15 9.47
CA TYR A 80 7.10 -6.46 8.94
C TYR A 80 6.87 -4.95 8.82
N HIS A 81 5.71 -4.51 8.32
CA HIS A 81 5.38 -3.10 8.24
C HIS A 81 5.33 -2.42 9.61
N THR A 82 4.80 -3.13 10.62
CA THR A 82 4.77 -2.65 12.00
C THR A 82 6.19 -2.52 12.56
N PHE A 83 7.02 -3.55 12.38
CA PHE A 83 8.40 -3.55 12.85
C PHE A 83 9.27 -2.48 12.14
N PHE A 84 9.22 -2.37 10.82
CA PHE A 84 9.98 -1.37 10.06
C PHE A 84 9.61 0.06 10.45
N ARG A 85 8.36 0.30 10.86
CA ARG A 85 7.94 1.60 11.39
C ARG A 85 8.62 1.95 12.71
N THR A 86 8.92 0.97 13.56
CA THR A 86 9.68 1.23 14.80
C THR A 86 11.14 1.60 14.56
N LEU A 87 11.65 1.34 13.35
CA LEU A 87 13.02 1.60 12.96
C LEU A 87 13.18 2.87 12.11
N ASP A 88 12.09 3.61 11.85
CA ASP A 88 12.07 4.71 10.87
C ASP A 88 12.70 4.30 9.52
N PHE A 89 12.41 3.07 9.07
CA PHE A 89 12.98 2.54 7.84
C PHE A 89 12.23 3.09 6.61
N TYR A 90 12.73 4.18 6.04
CA TYR A 90 12.17 4.78 4.84
C TYR A 90 12.71 4.12 3.56
N PRO A 91 11.98 4.19 2.43
CA PRO A 91 12.43 3.65 1.15
C PRO A 91 13.81 4.19 0.71
N MET A 92 14.67 3.32 0.19
CA MET A 92 16.02 3.73 -0.26
C MET A 92 16.02 4.45 -1.63
N PHE A 93 14.90 4.35 -2.36
CA PHE A 93 14.74 4.99 -3.65
C PHE A 93 13.58 5.97 -3.56
N SER A 94 13.69 7.08 -4.27
CA SER A 94 12.59 8.00 -4.53
C SER A 94 11.51 7.33 -5.39
N PRO A 95 10.31 7.91 -5.48
CA PRO A 95 9.24 7.43 -6.36
C PRO A 95 9.65 7.34 -7.85
N ASP A 96 10.50 8.27 -8.31
CA ASP A 96 11.06 8.33 -9.67
C ASP A 96 12.30 7.44 -9.87
N GLY A 97 12.79 6.78 -8.81
CA GLY A 97 13.73 5.66 -8.89
C GLY A 97 15.21 5.98 -8.65
N HIS A 98 15.55 7.20 -8.20
CA HIS A 98 16.93 7.52 -7.80
C HIS A 98 17.19 7.18 -6.32
N LEU A 99 18.45 6.92 -5.96
CA LEU A 99 18.82 6.62 -4.58
C LEU A 99 18.75 7.87 -3.70
N VAL A 100 18.16 7.76 -2.52
CA VAL A 100 17.99 8.87 -1.57
C VAL A 100 18.61 8.55 -0.22
N SER A 101 19.07 9.59 0.48
CA SER A 101 19.48 9.46 1.89
C SER A 101 18.26 9.20 2.80
N GLN A 102 18.47 8.73 4.03
CA GLN A 102 17.35 8.51 4.96
C GLN A 102 16.64 9.81 5.37
N GLU A 103 17.38 10.92 5.45
CA GLU A 103 16.80 12.24 5.72
C GLU A 103 15.89 12.71 4.57
N GLU A 104 16.37 12.56 3.33
CA GLU A 104 15.62 12.89 2.14
C GLU A 104 14.42 11.97 1.95
N SER A 105 14.59 10.69 2.21
CA SER A 105 13.50 9.71 2.17
C SER A 105 12.41 10.03 3.19
N ARG A 106 12.78 10.43 4.41
CA ARG A 106 11.83 10.92 5.41
C ARG A 106 11.04 12.14 4.94
N ARG A 107 11.70 13.09 4.27
CA ARG A 107 11.04 14.28 3.68
C ARG A 107 10.07 13.88 2.56
N ILE A 108 10.45 12.94 1.70
CA ILE A 108 9.65 12.51 0.54
C ILE A 108 8.44 11.68 1.00
N TYR A 109 8.61 10.74 1.92
CA TYR A 109 7.55 9.79 2.29
C TYR A 109 6.76 10.19 3.54
N GLY A 110 7.33 11.04 4.41
CA GLY A 110 6.71 11.44 5.67
C GLY A 110 6.53 10.28 6.65
N ASP A 111 5.95 10.57 7.81
CA ASP A 111 5.77 9.58 8.89
C ASP A 111 4.55 8.66 8.69
N ARG A 112 3.78 8.85 7.61
CA ARG A 112 2.60 8.04 7.28
C ARG A 112 2.66 7.57 5.83
N PRO A 113 2.44 6.28 5.55
CA PRO A 113 2.42 5.80 4.18
C PRO A 113 1.24 6.41 3.42
N THR A 114 1.52 7.24 2.41
CA THR A 114 0.55 7.80 1.46
C THR A 114 0.73 7.20 0.07
N SER A 115 -0.26 7.35 -0.83
CA SER A 115 -0.06 7.07 -2.26
C SER A 115 1.11 7.91 -2.80
N HIS A 116 1.89 7.34 -3.72
CA HIS A 116 3.02 8.03 -4.34
C HIS A 116 2.55 9.21 -5.20
N LEU A 117 1.38 9.09 -5.85
CA LEU A 117 0.78 10.17 -6.65
C LEU A 117 0.22 11.30 -5.78
N ARG A 118 -0.18 11.01 -4.54
CA ARG A 118 -0.67 12.01 -3.57
C ARG A 118 0.45 12.61 -2.73
N GLY A 119 1.40 13.24 -3.43
CA GLY A 119 2.36 14.18 -2.85
C GLY A 119 3.80 13.67 -2.69
N ALA A 120 4.05 12.35 -2.68
CA ALA A 120 5.44 11.86 -2.61
C ALA A 120 6.20 12.11 -3.92
N MET A 121 5.55 11.93 -5.08
CA MET A 121 6.10 12.31 -6.39
C MET A 121 6.40 13.82 -6.44
N ALA A 122 5.44 14.68 -6.06
CA ALA A 122 5.62 16.14 -6.07
C ALA A 122 6.75 16.62 -5.13
N ARG A 123 6.94 15.96 -3.98
CA ARG A 123 8.06 16.23 -3.06
C ARG A 123 9.40 15.73 -3.62
N ALA A 124 9.40 14.67 -4.42
CA ALA A 124 10.60 14.14 -5.07
C ALA A 124 11.00 14.98 -6.30
N THR A 125 10.05 15.55 -7.03
CA THR A 125 10.29 16.38 -8.23
C THR A 125 10.52 17.86 -7.92
N GLY A 126 10.27 18.30 -6.68
CA GLY A 126 10.43 19.71 -6.26
C GLY A 126 9.28 20.64 -6.69
N GLU A 127 8.21 20.10 -7.28
CA GLU A 127 7.10 20.89 -7.83
C GLU A 127 6.22 21.55 -6.75
N GLY A 128 6.35 21.16 -5.48
CA GLY A 128 5.64 21.77 -4.35
C GLY A 128 6.28 23.01 -3.72
N GLU A 129 7.50 23.39 -4.13
CA GLU A 129 8.18 24.58 -3.59
C GLU A 129 7.80 25.88 -4.33
N SER A 130 7.23 25.80 -5.54
CA SER A 130 6.96 26.99 -6.37
C SER A 130 5.66 27.72 -6.03
N GLU A 131 4.69 27.08 -5.35
CA GLU A 131 3.41 27.74 -5.01
C GLU A 131 3.45 28.50 -3.68
N ILE A 132 4.38 28.19 -2.77
CA ILE A 132 4.42 28.80 -1.43
C ILE A 132 5.11 30.18 -1.45
N GLU A 133 6.02 30.44 -2.38
CA GLU A 133 6.72 31.75 -2.48
C GLU A 133 5.93 32.86 -3.19
N SER A 134 4.78 32.57 -3.81
CA SER A 134 3.98 33.61 -4.50
C SER A 134 2.89 34.26 -3.63
N GLY A 135 2.75 33.83 -2.37
CA GLY A 135 1.68 34.24 -1.45
C GLY A 135 2.05 35.29 -0.40
N SER A 136 3.20 35.98 -0.53
CA SER A 136 3.59 37.05 0.38
C SER A 136 4.23 38.24 -0.35
N GLU A 137 3.38 39.06 -0.97
CA GLU A 137 3.61 40.50 -1.15
C GLU A 137 2.32 41.28 -0.83
#